data_AF-A0A2A4XKV7-F1
#
_entry.id   AF-A0A2A4XKV7-F1
#
_cell.length_a   1.000
_cell.length_b   1.000
_cell.length_c   1.000
_cell.angle_alpha   90.00
_cell.angle_beta   90.00
_cell.angle_gamma   90.00
#
_symmetry.space_group_name_H-M   'P 1'
#
loop_
_entity.id
_entity.type
_entity.pdbx_description
1 polymer ?
#
loop_
_entity_poly.entity_id
_entity_poly.type
_entity_poly.pdbx_seq_one_letter_code
_entity_poly.pdbx_strand_id
1 'polypeptide(L)' 'MERSVLQNDQWEAVKDLLPGKSTDCGVTAVNNRQFIEVVLWIARTGAPWRNLPEKLGRWHRVYVRYNR' A
#
# COMPACT_ATOMS: atom_id res chain seq x y z
N MET A 1 -10.26 -19.70 0.67
CA MET A 1 -9.57 -18.62 -0.05
C MET A 1 -9.21 -17.56 0.97
N GLU A 2 -7.92 -17.42 1.31
CA GLU A 2 -7.43 -16.36 2.20
C GLU A 2 -7.70 -15.00 1.54
N ARG A 3 -8.77 -14.30 1.96
CA ARG A 3 -9.14 -12.96 1.47
C ARG A 3 -8.14 -11.86 1.88
N SER A 4 -7.00 -12.24 2.44
CA SER A 4 -6.10 -11.38 3.21
C SER A 4 -5.01 -10.73 2.35
N VAL A 5 -4.60 -11.38 1.25
CA VAL A 5 -3.44 -11.00 0.42
C VAL A 5 -3.86 -10.61 -0.98
N LEU A 6 -3.26 -9.54 -1.51
CA LEU A 6 -3.50 -9.07 -2.87
C LEU A 6 -2.90 -10.07 -3.87
N GLN A 7 -3.78 -10.69 -4.68
CA GLN A 7 -3.36 -11.58 -5.75
C GLN A 7 -2.65 -10.80 -6.87
N ASN A 8 -1.83 -11.51 -7.64
CA ASN A 8 -0.98 -10.89 -8.65
C ASN A 8 -1.80 -10.27 -9.79
N ASP A 9 -2.88 -10.91 -10.22
CA ASP A 9 -3.83 -10.39 -11.20
C ASP A 9 -4.49 -9.08 -10.75
N GLN A 10 -4.90 -9.00 -9.49
CA GLN A 10 -5.49 -7.80 -8.89
C GLN A 10 -4.45 -6.67 -8.80
N TRP A 11 -3.21 -7.02 -8.47
CA TRP A 11 -2.10 -6.07 -8.47
C TRP A 11 -1.81 -5.52 -9.86
N GLU A 12 -1.75 -6.38 -10.87
CA GLU A 12 -1.49 -5.99 -12.26
C GLU A 12 -2.55 -5.02 -12.80
N ALA A 13 -3.80 -5.14 -12.37
CA ALA A 13 -4.87 -4.22 -12.75
C ALA A 13 -4.75 -2.82 -12.10
N VAL A 14 -4.18 -2.72 -10.90
CA VAL A 14 -4.15 -1.47 -10.11
C VAL A 14 -2.79 -0.77 -10.15
N LYS A 15 -1.69 -1.49 -10.40
CA LYS A 15 -0.32 -0.94 -10.35
C LYS A 15 -0.15 0.30 -11.22
N ASP A 16 -0.85 0.36 -12.36
CA ASP A 16 -0.75 1.44 -13.33
C ASP A 16 -1.63 2.65 -12.99
N LEU A 17 -2.43 2.58 -11.94
CA LEU A 17 -3.20 3.71 -11.44
C LEU A 17 -2.50 4.45 -10.28
N LEU A 18 -1.45 3.84 -9.72
CA LEU A 18 -0.77 4.38 -8.55
C LEU A 18 0.33 5.37 -8.93
N PRO A 19 0.42 6.53 -8.23
CA PRO A 19 1.53 7.45 -8.39
C PRO A 19 2.80 6.94 -7.68
N GLY A 20 3.96 7.30 -8.21
CA GLY A 20 5.27 6.89 -7.70
C GLY A 20 5.79 5.59 -8.33
N LYS A 21 5.42 5.32 -9.58
CA LYS A 21 6.02 4.25 -10.39
C LYS A 21 7.45 4.61 -10.76
N SER A 22 8.23 3.62 -11.19
CA SER A 22 9.60 3.84 -11.70
C SER A 22 9.66 4.81 -12.88
N THR A 23 8.54 4.97 -13.60
CA THR A 23 8.39 5.88 -14.74
C THR A 23 7.98 7.30 -14.33
N ASP A 24 7.57 7.52 -13.08
CA ASP A 24 7.11 8.83 -12.62
C ASP A 24 8.30 9.70 -12.20
N CYS A 25 8.29 10.96 -12.62
CA CYS A 25 9.29 11.95 -12.21
C CYS A 25 9.15 12.24 -10.71
N GLY A 26 10.14 11.85 -9.89
CA GLY A 26 10.17 12.13 -8.45
C GLY A 26 10.63 10.95 -7.61
N VAL A 27 10.10 10.85 -6.38
CA VAL A 27 10.44 9.75 -5.47
C VAL A 27 9.75 8.46 -5.93
N THR A 28 10.52 7.55 -6.51
CA THR A 28 10.08 6.18 -6.77
C THR A 28 9.69 5.54 -5.46
N ALA A 29 8.43 5.15 -5.33
CA ALA A 29 7.99 4.44 -4.15
C ALA A 29 8.51 3.00 -4.24
N VAL A 30 9.57 2.73 -3.47
CA VAL A 30 10.34 1.48 -3.46
C VAL A 30 9.44 0.24 -3.46
N ASN A 31 8.30 0.25 -2.74
CA ASN A 31 7.34 -0.85 -2.70
C ASN A 31 5.88 -0.38 -2.85
N ASN A 32 5.41 -0.18 -4.08
CA ASN A 32 3.99 0.18 -4.36
C ASN A 32 3.00 -0.92 -3.97
N ARG A 33 3.39 -2.19 -4.15
CA ARG A 33 2.56 -3.32 -3.75
C ARG A 33 2.32 -3.35 -2.24
N GLN A 34 3.40 -3.19 -1.46
CA GLN A 34 3.34 -3.14 -0.01
C GLN A 34 2.47 -1.98 0.49
N PHE A 35 2.51 -0.83 -0.19
CA PHE A 35 1.62 0.30 0.13
C PHE A 35 0.15 -0.09 0.00
N ILE A 36 -0.24 -0.73 -1.11
CA ILE A 36 -1.63 -1.18 -1.29
C ILE A 36 -2.01 -2.27 -0.29
N GLU A 37 -1.12 -3.20 0.02
CA GLU A 37 -1.36 -4.22 1.04
C GLU A 37 -1.66 -3.59 2.42
N VAL A 38 -0.94 -2.52 2.78
CA VAL A 38 -1.21 -1.76 4.01
C VAL A 38 -2.59 -1.10 3.95
N VAL A 39 -2.91 -0.40 2.86
CA VAL A 39 -4.21 0.29 2.69
C VAL A 39 -5.36 -0.71 2.79
N LEU A 40 -5.23 -1.87 2.13
CA LEU A 40 -6.23 -2.93 2.19
C LEU A 40 -6.34 -3.54 3.59
N TRP A 41 -5.23 -3.70 4.31
CA TRP A 41 -5.27 -4.17 5.70
C TRP A 41 -6.05 -3.21 6.60
N ILE A 42 -5.83 -1.90 6.46
CA ILE A 42 -6.58 -0.87 7.21
C ILE A 42 -8.05 -0.86 6.82
N ALA A 43 -8.36 -0.88 5.51
CA ALA A 43 -9.74 -0.92 5.02
C ALA A 43 -10.49 -2.17 5.51
N ARG A 44 -9.81 -3.32 5.63
CA ARG A 44 -10.39 -4.57 6.11
C ARG A 44 -10.59 -4.61 7.62
N THR A 45 -9.64 -4.06 8.38
CA THR A 45 -9.63 -4.14 9.85
C THR A 45 -10.33 -2.96 10.52
N GLY A 46 -10.48 -1.83 9.83
CA GLY A 46 -10.91 -0.56 10.42
C GLY A 46 -9.94 -0.01 11.48
N ALA A 47 -8.75 -0.61 11.61
CA ALA A 47 -7.79 -0.22 12.62
C ALA A 47 -7.22 1.19 12.32
N PRO A 48 -6.93 2.00 13.34
CA PRO A 48 -6.27 3.28 13.13
C PRO A 48 -4.88 3.05 12.55
N TRP A 49 -4.41 3.96 11.70
CA TRP A 49 -3.08 3.90 11.07
C TRP A 49 -1.95 3.64 12.06
N ARG A 50 -2.03 4.18 13.28
CA ARG A 50 -1.03 3.98 14.34
C ARG A 50 -0.87 2.53 14.80
N ASN A 51 -1.89 1.69 14.59
CA ASN A 51 -1.88 0.28 14.95
C ASN A 51 -1.35 -0.62 13.82
N LEU A 52 -0.80 -0.03 12.75
CA LEU A 52 -0.23 -0.81 11.67
C LEU A 52 0.90 -1.72 12.19
N PRO A 53 0.83 -3.05 11.93
CA PRO A 53 1.90 -3.96 12.30
C PRO A 53 3.22 -3.56 11.65
N GLU A 54 4.33 -3.58 12.42
CA GLU A 54 5.65 -3.20 11.91
C GLU A 54 6.10 -4.03 10.70
N LYS A 55 5.64 -5.28 10.60
CA LYS A 55 5.87 -6.14 9.42
C LYS A 55 5.36 -5.56 8.11
N LEU A 56 4.36 -4.68 8.15
CA LEU A 56 3.80 -4.00 6.98
C LEU A 56 4.50 -2.65 6.70
N GLY A 57 5.36 -2.19 7.61
CA GLY A 57 6.17 -0.97 7.47
C GLY A 57 5.84 0.10 8.50
N ARG A 58 6.53 1.24 8.42
CA ARG A 58 6.33 2.36 9.33
C ARG A 58 5.05 3.11 8.98
N TRP A 59 4.06 3.07 9.88
CA TRP A 59 2.75 3.71 9.68
C TRP A 59 2.84 5.17 9.24
N HIS A 60 3.76 5.96 9.81
CA HIS A 60 3.89 7.38 9.50
C HIS A 60 4.26 7.63 8.04
N ARG A 61 5.17 6.82 7.47
CA ARG A 61 5.57 6.96 6.05
C ARG A 61 4.42 6.60 5.12
N VAL A 62 3.68 5.55 5.45
CA VAL A 62 2.54 5.10 4.65
C VAL A 62 1.40 6.12 4.72
N TYR A 63 1.08 6.61 5.92
CA TYR A 63 0.03 7.61 6.12
C TYR A 63 0.33 8.92 5.39
N VAL A 64 1.56 9.43 5.48
CA VAL A 64 1.97 10.65 4.74
C VAL A 64 1.82 10.45 3.24
N ARG A 65 2.07 9.25 2.71
CA ARG A 65 1.84 8.94 1.29
C ARG A 65 0.35 8.84 0.95
N TYR A 66 -0.45 8.26 1.84
CA TYR A 66 -1.90 8.12 1.65
C TYR A 66 -2.61 9.48 1.65
N ASN A 67 -2.15 10.42 2.48
CA ASN A 67 -2.73 11.76 2.63
C ASN A 67 -2.05 12.82 1.72
N ARG A 68 -1.46 12.40 0.59
CA ARG A 68 -0.86 13.30 -0.40
C ARG A 68 -1.82 13.62 -1.52
#